data_AF-A0A271IU81-F1
#
_entry.id   AF-A0A271IU81-F1
#
_cell.length_a   1.000
_cell.length_b   1.000
_cell.length_c   1.000
_cell.angle_alpha   90.00
_cell.angle_beta   90.00
_cell.angle_gamma   90.00
#
_symmetry.space_group_name_H-M   'P 1'
#
loop_
_entity.id
_entity.type
_entity.pdbx_description
1 polymer ?
#
loop_
_entity_poly.entity_id
_entity_poly.type
_entity_poly.pdbx_seq_one_letter_code
_entity_poly.pdbx_strand_id
1 'polypeptide(L)'
;NIAEVTTAVANGDLSKKITVEAQGEILELKSTINTMVDQLQSFASEVTRVAREVGTEGKLGGQARVPGVSGTWKDLTDNVNSMADNLTAQVRNIAEVTTAVANGDLSKKITVEAQGEILELKSTINTMV
;
A
#
# COMPACT_ATOMS: atom_id res chain seq x y z
N ASN A 1 6.78 -28.79 12.12
CA ASN A 1 7.75 -29.29 11.09
C ASN A 1 8.03 -28.20 10.04
N ILE A 2 9.18 -28.20 9.35
CA ILE A 2 9.46 -27.20 8.28
C ILE A 2 8.37 -27.22 7.21
N ALA A 3 8.01 -28.43 6.75
CA ALA A 3 6.95 -28.63 5.77
C ALA A 3 5.61 -28.01 6.19
N GLU A 4 5.24 -28.17 7.46
CA GLU A 4 4.00 -27.61 8.03
C GLU A 4 4.00 -26.07 7.97
N VAL A 5 5.11 -25.43 8.33
CA VAL A 5 5.23 -23.96 8.26
C VAL A 5 5.16 -23.50 6.81
N THR A 6 5.87 -24.16 5.89
CA THR A 6 5.81 -23.78 4.47
C THR A 6 4.43 -24.02 3.85
N THR A 7 3.72 -25.08 4.26
CA THR A 7 2.33 -25.32 3.85
C THR A 7 1.38 -24.28 4.43
N ALA A 8 1.56 -23.89 5.69
CA ALA A 8 0.77 -22.84 6.32
C ALA A 8 0.95 -21.50 5.58
N VAL A 9 2.18 -21.13 5.28
CA VAL A 9 2.53 -19.91 4.50
C VAL A 9 1.91 -19.97 3.10
N ALA A 10 1.97 -21.11 2.41
CA ALA A 10 1.33 -21.28 1.11
C ALA A 10 -0.20 -21.11 1.16
N ASN A 11 -0.82 -21.44 2.30
CA ASN A 11 -2.25 -21.22 2.56
C ASN A 11 -2.56 -19.81 3.13
N GLY A 12 -1.57 -18.93 3.23
CA GLY A 12 -1.73 -17.57 3.74
C GLY A 12 -1.66 -17.41 5.26
N ASP A 13 -1.36 -18.48 6.01
CA ASP A 13 -1.12 -18.39 7.45
C ASP A 13 0.35 -18.00 7.72
N LEU A 14 0.56 -16.69 7.90
CA LEU A 14 1.86 -16.09 8.19
C LEU A 14 2.19 -16.05 9.69
N SER A 15 1.36 -16.65 10.55
CA SER A 15 1.59 -16.68 12.01
C SER A 15 2.56 -17.79 12.45
N LYS A 16 2.84 -18.75 11.55
CA LYS A 16 3.64 -19.94 11.87
C LYS A 16 5.12 -19.69 11.67
N LYS A 17 5.93 -20.24 12.57
CA LYS A 17 7.40 -20.21 12.52
C LYS A 17 7.99 -21.59 12.74
N ILE A 18 9.14 -21.82 12.15
CA ILE A 18 9.94 -23.01 12.43
C ILE A 18 10.59 -22.81 13.80
N THR A 19 10.20 -23.62 14.78
CA THR A 19 10.70 -23.55 16.16
C THR A 19 11.68 -24.66 16.51
N VAL A 20 11.68 -25.76 15.76
CA VAL A 20 12.55 -26.93 16.00
C VAL A 20 14.03 -26.55 16.04
N GLU A 21 14.80 -27.17 16.95
CA GLU A 21 16.24 -27.01 17.00
C GLU A 21 16.89 -27.56 15.72
N ALA A 22 17.89 -26.84 15.21
CA ALA A 22 18.57 -27.16 13.98
C ALA A 22 20.03 -26.68 14.07
N GLN A 23 20.90 -27.32 13.30
CA GLN A 23 22.33 -27.00 13.22
C GLN A 23 22.78 -27.08 11.75
N GLY A 24 23.92 -26.45 11.45
CA GLY A 24 24.47 -26.41 10.10
C GLY A 24 23.50 -25.81 9.07
N GLU A 25 23.44 -26.40 7.88
CA GLU A 25 22.59 -25.93 6.77
C GLU A 25 21.09 -25.89 7.13
N ILE A 26 20.61 -26.76 8.02
CA ILE A 26 19.20 -26.76 8.43
C ILE A 26 18.89 -25.54 9.33
N LEU A 27 19.86 -25.06 10.11
CA LEU A 27 19.71 -23.83 10.89
C LEU A 27 19.62 -22.62 9.96
N GLU A 28 20.48 -22.58 8.94
CA GLU A 28 20.47 -21.51 7.93
C GLU A 28 19.16 -21.49 7.14
N LEU A 29 18.68 -22.66 6.72
CA LEU A 29 17.38 -22.81 6.05
C LEU A 29 16.23 -22.35 6.95
N LYS A 30 16.20 -22.80 8.22
CA LYS A 30 15.22 -22.36 9.22
C LYS A 30 15.21 -20.84 9.37
N SER A 31 16.39 -20.23 9.51
CA SER A 31 16.53 -18.79 9.68
C SER A 31 16.04 -18.02 8.46
N THR A 32 16.41 -18.47 7.27
CA THR A 32 16.01 -17.88 6.00
C THR A 32 14.50 -17.95 5.80
N ILE A 33 13.88 -19.11 6.05
CA ILE A 33 12.42 -19.27 5.94
C ILE A 33 11.71 -18.39 6.97
N ASN A 34 12.15 -18.37 8.23
CA ASN A 34 11.52 -17.54 9.25
C ASN A 34 11.60 -16.05 8.90
N THR A 35 12.76 -15.58 8.39
CA THR A 35 12.94 -14.20 7.94
C THR A 35 12.00 -13.85 6.78
N MET A 36 11.87 -14.75 5.79
CA MET A 36 10.90 -14.59 4.69
C MET A 36 9.46 -14.48 5.23
N VAL A 37 9.08 -15.30 6.22
CA VAL A 37 7.75 -15.22 6.84
C VAL A 37 7.54 -13.88 7.56
N ASP A 38 8.56 -13.35 8.26
CA ASP A 38 8.47 -12.05 8.93
C ASP A 38 8.26 -10.90 7.93
N GLN A 39 8.97 -10.94 6.81
CA GLN A 39 8.84 -9.96 5.74
C GLN A 39 7.45 -10.02 5.10
N LEU A 40 6.97 -11.23 4.78
CA LEU A 40 5.63 -11.46 4.26
C LEU A 40 4.55 -10.93 5.21
N GLN A 41 4.66 -11.25 6.50
CA GLN A 41 3.70 -10.83 7.52
C GLN A 41 3.67 -9.31 7.67
N SER A 42 4.85 -8.68 7.71
CA SER A 42 4.97 -7.23 7.81
C SER A 42 4.38 -6.53 6.59
N PHE A 43 4.68 -7.03 5.39
CA PHE A 43 4.11 -6.51 4.14
C PHE A 43 2.59 -6.64 4.11
N ALA A 44 2.05 -7.83 4.39
CA ALA A 44 0.61 -8.07 4.38
C ALA A 44 -0.15 -7.16 5.36
N SER A 45 0.41 -6.96 6.56
CA SER A 45 -0.14 -6.04 7.56
C SER A 45 -0.16 -4.60 7.04
N GLU A 46 0.96 -4.11 6.49
CA GLU A 46 1.08 -2.73 6.02
C GLU A 46 0.20 -2.43 4.82
N VAL A 47 0.13 -3.33 3.84
CA VAL A 47 -0.77 -3.17 2.68
C VAL A 47 -2.23 -3.15 3.13
N THR A 48 -2.62 -4.05 4.03
CA THR A 48 -3.99 -4.08 4.57
C THR A 48 -4.32 -2.77 5.28
N ARG A 49 -3.37 -2.25 6.08
CA ARG A 49 -3.54 -0.98 6.79
C ARG A 49 -3.70 0.19 5.84
N VAL A 50 -2.82 0.34 4.85
CA VAL A 50 -2.88 1.45 3.88
C VAL A 50 -4.14 1.39 3.04
N ALA A 51 -4.53 0.19 2.56
CA ALA A 51 -5.76 0.02 1.79
C ALA A 51 -6.99 0.43 2.59
N ARG A 52 -7.03 0.08 3.88
CA ARG A 52 -8.12 0.48 4.78
C ARG A 52 -8.11 1.99 5.03
N GLU A 53 -6.96 2.56 5.41
CA GLU A 53 -6.84 4.00 5.73
C GLU A 53 -7.20 4.86 4.52
N VAL A 54 -6.55 4.65 3.38
CA VAL A 54 -6.72 5.49 2.19
C VAL A 54 -8.02 5.16 1.46
N GLY A 55 -8.31 3.87 1.26
CA GLY A 55 -9.42 3.43 0.42
C GLY A 55 -10.77 3.37 1.13
N THR A 56 -10.81 3.05 2.44
CA THR A 56 -12.07 2.88 3.18
C THR A 56 -12.35 4.03 4.13
N GLU A 57 -11.35 4.44 4.91
CA GLU A 57 -11.50 5.49 5.93
C GLU A 57 -11.31 6.90 5.36
N GLY A 58 -10.85 7.03 4.11
CA GLY A 58 -10.57 8.31 3.46
C GLY A 58 -9.42 9.10 4.12
N LYS A 59 -8.58 8.44 4.92
CA LYS A 59 -7.39 9.02 5.54
C LYS A 59 -6.25 9.08 4.53
N LEU A 60 -6.26 10.14 3.75
CA LEU A 60 -5.27 10.37 2.69
C LEU A 60 -3.87 10.64 3.26
N GLY A 61 -2.83 10.17 2.56
CA GLY A 61 -1.42 10.29 2.93
C GLY A 61 -0.86 9.12 3.75
N GLY A 62 -1.63 8.05 3.94
CA GLY A 62 -1.15 6.81 4.53
C GLY A 62 -0.16 6.10 3.60
N GLN A 63 0.98 5.67 4.15
CA GLN A 63 2.01 4.93 3.41
C GLN A 63 2.45 3.69 4.18
N ALA A 64 2.77 2.63 3.43
CA ALA A 64 3.29 1.38 3.92
C ALA A 64 4.78 1.54 4.28
N ARG A 65 5.16 1.02 5.45
CA ARG A 65 6.53 1.03 5.95
C ARG A 65 6.94 -0.37 6.36
N VAL A 66 7.65 -1.06 5.48
CA VAL A 66 8.14 -2.42 5.73
C VAL A 66 9.67 -2.39 5.88
N PRO A 67 10.21 -2.52 7.11
CA PRO A 67 11.66 -2.46 7.32
C PRO A 67 12.39 -3.65 6.67
N GLY A 68 13.60 -3.39 6.14
CA GLY A 68 14.48 -4.46 5.67
C GLY A 68 14.03 -5.17 4.38
N VAL A 69 13.05 -4.63 3.66
CA VAL A 69 12.66 -5.13 2.34
C VAL A 69 13.65 -4.69 1.27
N SER A 70 13.92 -5.60 0.33
CA SER A 70 14.76 -5.37 -0.83
C SER A 70 14.20 -6.15 -2.03
N GLY A 71 14.70 -5.84 -3.24
CA GLY A 71 14.23 -6.44 -4.48
C GLY A 71 12.71 -6.32 -4.63
N THR A 72 12.06 -7.41 -5.01
CA THR A 72 10.61 -7.45 -5.26
C THR A 72 9.76 -6.94 -4.09
N TRP A 73 10.16 -7.19 -2.83
CA TRP A 73 9.42 -6.70 -1.66
C TRP A 73 9.43 -5.18 -1.55
N LYS A 74 10.56 -4.56 -1.91
CA LYS A 74 10.68 -3.11 -1.96
C LYS A 74 9.83 -2.56 -3.09
N ASP A 75 9.91 -3.14 -4.28
CA ASP A 75 9.15 -2.69 -5.45
C ASP A 75 7.64 -2.73 -5.17
N LEU A 76 7.14 -3.79 -4.53
CA LEU A 76 5.74 -3.90 -4.13
C LEU A 76 5.34 -2.83 -3.11
N THR A 77 6.20 -2.54 -2.12
CA THR A 77 5.95 -1.50 -1.12
C THR A 77 5.90 -0.11 -1.77
N ASP A 78 6.85 0.17 -2.66
CA ASP A 78 6.94 1.44 -3.37
C ASP A 78 5.75 1.64 -4.33
N ASN A 79 5.26 0.58 -4.97
CA ASN A 79 4.07 0.62 -5.82
C ASN A 79 2.80 0.95 -5.02
N VAL A 80 2.61 0.33 -3.84
CA VAL A 80 1.47 0.65 -2.96
C VAL A 80 1.52 2.10 -2.50
N ASN A 81 2.70 2.59 -2.14
CA ASN A 81 2.90 3.98 -1.74
C ASN A 81 2.65 4.95 -2.89
N SER A 82 3.11 4.64 -4.10
CA SER A 82 2.87 5.46 -5.29
C SER A 82 1.37 5.56 -5.61
N MET A 83 0.63 4.46 -5.48
CA MET A 83 -0.82 4.45 -5.64
C MET A 83 -1.51 5.33 -4.58
N ALA A 84 -1.14 5.17 -3.31
CA ALA A 84 -1.71 5.94 -2.20
C ALA A 84 -1.43 7.45 -2.33
N ASP A 85 -0.22 7.82 -2.76
CA ASP A 85 0.20 9.21 -2.96
C ASP A 85 -0.56 9.85 -4.12
N ASN A 86 -0.66 9.16 -5.26
CA ASN A 86 -1.39 9.65 -6.42
C ASN A 86 -2.86 9.91 -6.07
N LEU A 87 -3.53 8.95 -5.43
CA LEU A 87 -4.92 9.13 -4.98
C LEU A 87 -5.05 10.26 -3.97
N THR A 88 -4.12 10.38 -3.04
CA THR A 88 -4.10 11.45 -2.04
C THR A 88 -4.00 12.83 -2.69
N ALA A 89 -3.07 13.02 -3.62
CA ALA A 89 -2.87 14.28 -4.32
C ALA A 89 -4.10 14.64 -5.18
N GLN A 90 -4.61 13.66 -5.92
CA GLN A 90 -5.76 13.83 -6.81
C GLN A 90 -7.02 14.22 -6.04
N VAL A 91 -7.37 13.44 -5.00
CA VAL A 91 -8.60 13.67 -4.23
C VAL A 91 -8.53 14.98 -3.43
N ARG A 92 -7.37 15.32 -2.84
CA ARG A 92 -7.22 16.60 -2.11
C ARG A 92 -7.38 17.81 -3.02
N ASN A 93 -6.81 17.80 -4.22
CA ASN A 93 -6.93 18.92 -5.15
C ASN A 93 -8.36 19.05 -5.69
N ILE A 94 -9.03 17.93 -5.96
CA ILE A 94 -10.46 17.91 -6.31
C ILE A 94 -11.30 18.50 -5.18
N ALA A 95 -11.05 18.10 -3.93
CA ALA A 95 -11.79 18.61 -2.77
C ALA A 95 -11.58 20.12 -2.56
N GLU A 96 -10.35 20.62 -2.72
CA GLU A 96 -10.04 22.06 -2.65
C GLU A 96 -10.83 22.85 -3.70
N VAL A 97 -10.77 22.43 -4.97
CA VAL A 97 -11.41 23.14 -6.07
C VAL A 97 -12.92 23.07 -5.96
N THR A 98 -13.50 21.90 -5.68
CA THR A 98 -14.96 21.78 -5.51
C THR A 98 -15.48 22.59 -4.32
N THR A 99 -14.70 22.73 -3.25
CA THR A 99 -15.03 23.63 -2.12
C THR A 99 -14.98 25.10 -2.55
N ALA A 100 -13.99 25.51 -3.34
CA ALA A 100 -13.91 26.88 -3.86
C ALA A 100 -15.12 27.22 -4.75
N VAL A 101 -15.50 26.30 -5.65
CA VAL A 101 -16.68 26.43 -6.51
C VAL A 101 -17.96 26.55 -5.69
N ALA A 102 -18.12 25.72 -4.66
CA ALA A 102 -19.28 25.78 -3.77
C ALA A 102 -19.38 27.12 -3.01
N ASN A 103 -18.25 27.79 -2.77
CA ASN A 103 -18.17 29.12 -2.17
C ASN A 103 -18.23 30.26 -3.21
N GLY A 104 -18.43 29.95 -4.50
CA GLY A 104 -18.56 30.92 -5.59
C GLY A 104 -17.25 31.38 -6.22
N ASP A 105 -16.10 30.80 -5.85
CA ASP A 105 -14.81 31.08 -6.49
C ASP A 105 -14.58 30.13 -7.68
N LEU A 106 -14.90 30.62 -8.88
CA LEU A 106 -14.70 29.90 -10.15
C LEU A 106 -13.30 30.16 -10.75
N SER A 107 -12.40 30.88 -10.06
CA SER A 107 -11.05 31.10 -10.57
C SER A 107 -10.13 29.89 -10.39
N LYS A 108 -10.52 28.94 -9.54
CA LYS A 108 -9.74 27.75 -9.18
C LYS A 108 -9.97 26.61 -10.16
N LYS A 109 -8.88 25.97 -10.59
CA LYS A 109 -8.89 24.78 -11.45
C LYS A 109 -8.09 23.65 -10.83
N ILE A 110 -8.51 22.42 -11.10
CA ILE A 110 -7.75 21.22 -10.78
C ILE A 110 -6.54 21.18 -11.70
N THR A 111 -5.34 21.14 -11.12
CA THR A 111 -4.07 21.18 -11.86
C THR A 111 -3.29 19.88 -11.77
N VAL A 112 -3.53 19.06 -10.74
CA VAL A 112 -2.85 17.78 -10.53
C VAL A 112 -2.96 16.87 -11.76
N GLU A 113 -1.89 16.12 -12.03
CA GLU A 113 -1.87 15.12 -13.10
C GLU A 113 -2.85 13.99 -12.79
N ALA A 114 -3.60 13.60 -13.82
CA ALA A 114 -4.62 12.57 -13.71
C ALA A 114 -4.72 11.82 -15.04
N GLN A 115 -5.11 10.56 -14.96
CA GLN A 115 -5.35 9.67 -16.10
C GLN A 115 -6.64 8.87 -15.85
N GLY A 116 -7.19 8.27 -16.90
CA GLY A 116 -8.41 7.45 -16.80
C GLY A 116 -9.60 8.20 -16.20
N GLU A 117 -10.32 7.55 -15.30
CA GLU A 117 -11.54 8.08 -14.65
C GLU A 117 -11.28 9.37 -13.86
N ILE A 118 -10.09 9.51 -13.24
CA ILE A 118 -9.74 10.74 -12.50
C ILE A 118 -9.52 11.92 -13.45
N LEU A 119 -9.02 11.68 -14.67
CA LEU A 119 -8.89 12.74 -15.68
C LEU A 119 -10.25 13.21 -16.19
N GLU A 120 -11.20 12.29 -16.37
CA GLU A 120 -12.57 12.62 -16.74
C GLU A 120 -13.25 13.47 -15.66
N LEU A 121 -13.09 13.07 -14.38
CA LEU A 121 -13.57 13.84 -13.23
C LEU A 121 -12.94 15.24 -13.18
N LYS A 122 -11.61 15.33 -13.32
CA LYS A 122 -10.88 16.61 -13.40
C LYS A 122 -11.44 17.50 -14.51
N SER A 123 -11.65 16.95 -15.71
CA SER A 123 -12.12 17.71 -16.87
C SER A 123 -13.55 18.21 -16.69
N THR A 124 -14.40 17.36 -16.10
CA THR A 124 -15.79 17.70 -15.79
C THR A 124 -15.84 18.88 -14.81
N ILE A 125 -15.10 18.80 -13.71
CA ILE A 125 -15.05 19.87 -12.71
C ILE A 125 -14.46 21.15 -13.29
N ASN A 126 -13.37 21.05 -14.07
CA ASN A 126 -12.76 22.21 -14.72
C ASN A 126 -13.63 22.88 -15.79
N THR A 127 -14.71 22.22 -16.25
CA THR A 127 -15.71 22.81 -17.17
C THR A 127 -16.77 23.61 -16.42
N MET A 128 -16.97 23.33 -15.12
CA MET A 128 -17.92 24.07 -14.28
C MET A 128 -17.38 25.45 -13.83
N VAL A 129 -16.10 25.73 -14.07
CA VAL A 129 -15.37 26.92 -13.61
C VAL A 129 -14.87 27.81 -14.75
#